data_AF-A0A3R6EHH8-F1
#
_entry.id   AF-A0A3R6EHH8-F1
#
_cell.length_a   1.000
_cell.length_b   1.000
_cell.length_c   1.000
_cell.angle_alpha   90.00
_cell.angle_beta   90.00
_cell.angle_gamma   90.00
#
_symmetry.space_group_name_H-M   'P 1'
#
loop_
_entity.id
_entity.type
_entity.pdbx_description
1 polymer ?
#
loop_
_entity_poly.entity_id
_entity_poly.type
_entity_poly.pdbx_seq_one_letter_code
_entity_poly.pdbx_strand_id
1 'polypeptide(L)' 'MSEEKQRKKRIRVEKLDEWIEILKSTERVDHDSEYFKRNAIPYLEQYVDSLKEAGRKTVVLEDKK' A
#
# COMPACT_ATOMS: atom_id res chain seq x y z
N MET A 1 3.08 10.80 29.96
CA MET A 1 2.15 10.65 28.82
C MET A 1 2.75 11.41 27.64
N SER A 2 3.69 10.80 26.92
CA SER A 2 4.30 11.46 25.76
C SER A 2 3.40 11.24 24.56
N GLU A 3 2.80 12.32 24.08
CA GLU A 3 2.18 12.38 22.77
C GLU A 3 3.28 12.16 21.73
N GLU A 4 3.62 10.89 21.50
CA GLU A 4 4.31 10.47 20.29
C GLU A 4 3.33 10.76 19.17
N LYS A 5 3.39 12.01 18.70
CA LYS A 5 2.64 12.56 17.59
C LYS A 5 2.92 11.65 16.42
N GLN A 6 2.11 10.59 16.27
CA GLN A 6 2.21 9.60 15.22
C GLN A 6 2.29 10.40 13.93
N ARG A 7 3.51 10.47 13.39
CA ARG A 7 3.83 11.31 12.25
C ARG A 7 3.24 10.55 11.07
N LYS A 8 1.92 10.70 10.89
CA LYS A 8 1.08 10.10 9.86
C LYS A 8 1.90 10.08 8.57
N LYS A 9 2.48 8.93 8.23
CA LYS A 9 3.44 8.84 7.12
C LYS A 9 2.63 9.02 5.85
N ARG A 10 2.85 10.15 5.18
CA ARG A 10 2.23 10.42 3.89
C ARG A 10 3.12 9.84 2.81
N ILE A 11 2.56 8.97 1.98
CA ILE A 11 3.22 8.49 0.77
C ILE A 11 2.44 9.00 -0.44
N ARG A 12 3.13 9.15 -1.56
CA ARG A 12 2.49 9.47 -2.84
C ARG A 12 1.81 8.24 -3.41
N VAL A 13 0.76 8.43 -4.20
CA VAL A 13 0.11 7.33 -4.91
C VAL A 13 1.08 6.64 -5.87
N GLU A 14 2.01 7.38 -6.47
CA GLU A 14 3.12 6.84 -7.29
C GLU A 14 3.95 5.77 -6.53
N LYS A 15 4.08 5.91 -5.20
CA LYS A 15 4.77 4.95 -4.33
C LYS A 15 4.00 3.65 -4.19
N LEU A 16 2.66 3.70 -4.22
CA LEU A 16 1.80 2.52 -4.21
C LEU A 16 1.87 1.77 -5.54
N ASP A 17 1.86 2.49 -6.67
CA ASP A 17 2.09 1.91 -8.00
C ASP A 17 3.45 1.16 -8.04
N GLU A 18 4.53 1.77 -7.54
CA GLU A 18 5.85 1.12 -7.41
C GLU A 18 5.80 -0.15 -6.55
N TRP A 19 5.06 -0.15 -5.43
CA TRP A 19 4.91 -1.34 -4.59
C TRP A 19 4.10 -2.46 -5.26
N ILE A 20 3.07 -2.11 -6.03
CA ILE A 20 2.29 -3.08 -6.80
C ILE A 20 3.20 -3.74 -7.85
N GLU A 21 4.04 -2.95 -8.54
CA GLU A 21 5.00 -3.49 -9.52
C GLU A 21 6.03 -4.40 -8.85
N ILE A 22 6.62 -3.99 -7.72
CA ILE A 22 7.52 -4.85 -6.94
C ILE A 22 6.81 -6.13 -6.55
N LEU A 23 5.60 -6.06 -6.00
CA LEU A 23 4.82 -7.23 -5.63
C LEU A 23 4.61 -8.16 -6.83
N LYS A 24 4.27 -7.63 -8.01
CA LYS A 24 4.13 -8.43 -9.25
C LYS A 24 5.45 -9.10 -9.65
N SER A 25 6.57 -8.38 -9.60
CA SER A 25 7.91 -8.85 -9.99
C SER A 25 8.60 -9.75 -8.97
N THR A 26 8.19 -9.72 -7.69
CA THR A 26 8.77 -10.58 -6.65
C THR A 26 8.55 -12.06 -7.00
N GLU A 27 9.62 -12.85 -6.99
CA GLU A 27 9.54 -14.29 -7.23
C GLU A 27 8.77 -15.01 -6.10
N ARG A 28 8.24 -16.19 -6.40
CA ARG A 28 7.50 -16.98 -5.42
C ARG A 28 8.45 -17.47 -4.33
N VAL A 29 8.33 -16.93 -3.12
CA VAL A 29 9.18 -17.34 -1.98
C VAL A 29 8.53 -18.47 -1.18
N ASP A 30 7.25 -18.32 -0.81
CA ASP A 30 6.53 -19.26 0.06
C ASP A 30 5.02 -19.32 -0.28
N HIS A 31 4.34 -20.42 0.05
CA HIS A 31 2.92 -20.62 -0.22
C HIS A 31 2.01 -19.56 0.44
N ASP A 32 2.28 -19.23 1.71
CA ASP A 32 1.57 -18.16 2.43
C ASP A 32 1.87 -16.78 1.83
N SER A 33 3.13 -16.47 1.53
CA SER A 33 3.51 -15.20 0.90
C SER A 33 2.85 -15.02 -0.47
N GLU A 34 2.76 -16.09 -1.26
CA GLU A 34 2.04 -16.09 -2.54
C GLU A 34 0.54 -15.87 -2.37
N TYR A 35 -0.07 -16.46 -1.34
CA TYR A 35 -1.46 -16.22 -0.99
C TYR A 35 -1.70 -14.75 -0.63
N PHE A 36 -0.90 -14.17 0.25
CA PHE A 36 -1.02 -12.75 0.63
C PHE A 36 -0.75 -11.84 -0.57
N LYS A 37 0.27 -12.11 -1.37
CA LYS A 37 0.58 -11.36 -2.59
C LYS A 37 -0.59 -11.36 -3.58
N ARG A 38 -1.18 -12.53 -3.86
CA ARG A 38 -2.35 -12.65 -4.76
C ARG A 38 -3.55 -11.84 -4.29
N ASN A 39 -3.76 -11.72 -2.99
CA ASN A 39 -4.86 -10.93 -2.42
C ASN A 39 -4.51 -9.43 -2.31
N ALA A 40 -3.24 -9.11 -2.03
CA ALA A 40 -2.78 -7.73 -1.81
C ALA A 40 -2.73 -6.92 -3.12
N ILE A 41 -2.31 -7.52 -4.23
CA ILE A 41 -2.22 -6.85 -5.54
C ILE A 41 -3.57 -6.23 -5.96
N PRO A 42 -4.68 -6.98 -6.08
CA PRO A 42 -5.96 -6.41 -6.50
C PRO A 42 -6.52 -5.39 -5.50
N TYR A 43 -6.27 -5.60 -4.20
CA TYR A 43 -6.68 -4.64 -3.18
C TYR A 43 -5.96 -3.29 -3.32
N LEU A 44 -4.64 -3.33 -3.55
CA LEU A 44 -3.83 -2.13 -3.74
C LEU A 44 -4.14 -1.43 -5.07
N GLU A 45 -4.38 -2.18 -6.14
CA GLU A 45 -4.81 -1.62 -7.43
C GLU A 45 -6.14 -0.86 -7.27
N GLN A 46 -7.16 -1.49 -6.69
CA GLN A 46 -8.45 -0.84 -6.44
C GLN A 46 -8.32 0.40 -5.54
N TYR A 47 -7.43 0.34 -4.54
CA TYR A 47 -7.16 1.47 -3.67
C TYR A 47 -6.52 2.63 -4.44
N VAL A 48 -5.53 2.35 -5.30
CA VAL A 48 -4.90 3.34 -6.17
C VAL A 48 -5.90 3.97 -7.13
N ASP A 49 -6.75 3.18 -7.78
CA ASP A 49 -7.83 3.67 -8.64
C ASP A 49 -8.78 4.60 -7.88
N SER A 50 -9.26 4.17 -6.70
CA SER A 50 -10.13 4.99 -5.85
C SER A 50 -9.50 6.33 -5.47
N LEU A 51 -8.18 6.37 -5.28
CA LEU A 51 -7.45 7.59 -4.97
C LEU A 51 -7.28 8.49 -6.18
N LYS A 52 -7.02 7.92 -7.35
CA LYS A 52 -6.93 8.63 -8.63
C LYS A 52 -8.29 9.25 -8.97
N GLU A 53 -9.38 8.50 -8.81
CA GLU A 53 -10.76 9.00 -8.98
C GLU A 53 -11.09 10.14 -8.00
N ALA A 54 -10.67 10.03 -6.75
CA ALA A 54 -10.84 11.08 -5.75
C ALA A 54 -9.89 12.29 -5.94
N GLY A 55 -9.01 12.28 -6.96
CA GLY A 55 -8.00 13.32 -7.20
C GLY A 55 -6.92 13.40 -6.11
N ARG A 56 -6.76 12.35 -5.28
CA ARG A 56 -5.82 12.31 -4.16
C ARG A 56 -4.45 11.85 -4.64
N LYS A 57 -3.45 12.73 -4.54
CA LYS A 57 -2.05 12.44 -4.91
C LYS A 57 -1.24 11.78 -3.79
N THR A 58 -1.75 11.79 -2.56
CA THR A 58 -1.06 11.25 -1.39
C THR A 58 -2.03 10.51 -0.48
N VAL A 59 -1.56 9.42 0.11
CA VAL A 59 -2.27 8.67 1.16
C VAL A 59 -1.57 8.81 2.49
N VAL A 60 -2.36 8.80 3.55
CA VAL A 60 -1.85 8.68 4.90
C VAL A 60 -1.83 7.21 5.27
N LEU A 61 -0.65 6.67 5.57
CA LEU A 61 -0.53 5.38 6.22
C LEU A 61 -0.77 5.60 7.71
N GLU A 62 -1.93 5.15 8.19
CA GLU A 62 -2.20 5.04 9.61
C GLU A 62 -1.77 3.64 10.07
N ASP A 63 -0.84 3.59 11.02
CA ASP A 63 -0.49 2.37 11.72
C ASP A 63 -1.71 2.01 12.59
N LYS A 64 -2.55 1.08 12.14
CA LYS A 64 -3.60 0.54 13.01
C LYS A 64 -2.91 -0.30 14.07
N LYS A 65 -2.80 0.31 15.26
CA LYS A 65 -2.25 -0.25 16.48
C LYS A 65 -3.15 -1.34 17.07
#